data_AF-A0A2V6SF46-F1
#
_entry.id   AF-A0A2V6SF46-F1
#
_cell.length_a   1.000
_cell.length_b   1.000
_cell.length_c   1.000
_cell.angle_alpha   90.00
_cell.angle_beta   90.00
_cell.angle_gamma   90.00
#
_symmetry.space_group_name_H-M   'P 1'
#
loop_
_entity.id
_entity.type
_entity.pdbx_description
1 polymer ?
#
loop_
_entity_poly.entity_id
_entity_poly.type
_entity_poly.pdbx_seq_one_letter_code
_entity_poly.pdbx_strand_id
1 'polypeptide(L)'
;MSHPKGASAPPTPAKSKMPKAVSKEIKALKTRLSAVETQIAELERRLEEIALALADPDLYRDGERARTIAQQRKDAEQKVAWLMKEWEDLSLSLASVEKP
;
A
#
# COMPACT_ATOMS: atom_id res chain seq x y z
N MET A 1 52.32 -34.49 -25.49
CA MET A 1 51.07 -34.69 -24.70
C MET A 1 51.45 -35.34 -23.39
N SER A 2 51.13 -34.90 -22.17
CA SER A 2 50.19 -33.88 -21.70
C SER A 2 50.57 -33.47 -20.28
N HIS A 3 50.39 -32.20 -19.95
CA HIS A 3 50.58 -31.61 -18.61
C HIS A 3 49.47 -32.04 -17.63
N PRO A 4 49.74 -32.14 -16.32
CA PRO A 4 48.69 -32.34 -15.31
C PRO A 4 48.04 -31.02 -14.87
N LYS A 5 46.75 -30.91 -15.19
CA LYS A 5 45.63 -30.47 -14.35
C LYS A 5 45.89 -29.34 -13.32
N GLY A 6 45.81 -28.09 -13.78
CA GLY A 6 45.45 -26.94 -12.96
C GLY A 6 44.07 -26.43 -13.37
N ALA A 7 43.05 -26.71 -12.57
CA ALA A 7 41.75 -26.04 -12.69
C ALA A 7 41.34 -25.59 -11.30
N SER A 8 41.83 -24.40 -10.93
CA SER A 8 41.32 -23.63 -9.81
C SER A 8 39.86 -23.32 -10.09
N ALA A 9 38.95 -23.88 -9.28
CA ALA A 9 37.55 -23.50 -9.30
C ALA A 9 37.45 -22.01 -8.94
N PRO A 10 36.65 -21.20 -9.66
CA PRO A 10 36.42 -19.82 -9.28
C PRO A 10 35.64 -19.78 -7.95
N PRO A 11 35.94 -18.84 -7.04
CA PRO A 11 35.12 -18.67 -5.85
C PRO A 11 33.72 -18.24 -6.28
N THR A 12 32.72 -19.03 -5.91
CA THR A 12 31.30 -18.66 -6.02
C THR A 12 31.10 -17.26 -5.43
N PRO A 13 30.43 -16.32 -6.11
CA PRO A 13 30.17 -15.01 -5.53
C PRO A 13 29.27 -15.21 -4.32
N ALA A 14 29.79 -14.87 -3.14
CA ALA A 14 29.00 -14.81 -1.93
C ALA A 14 27.86 -13.81 -2.17
N LYS A 15 26.62 -14.32 -2.25
CA LYS A 15 25.42 -13.47 -2.30
C LYS A 15 25.49 -12.52 -1.11
N SER A 16 25.69 -11.22 -1.37
CA SER A 16 25.66 -10.18 -0.35
C SER A 16 24.35 -10.28 0.41
N LYS A 17 24.40 -10.74 1.65
CA LYS A 17 23.23 -10.78 2.53
C LYS A 17 22.93 -9.35 2.95
N MET A 18 21.76 -8.83 2.61
CA MET A 18 21.30 -7.52 3.09
C MET A 18 21.41 -7.47 4.62
N PRO A 19 21.81 -6.31 5.19
CA PRO A 19 21.88 -6.15 6.64
C PRO A 19 20.54 -6.46 7.29
N LYS A 20 20.56 -7.14 8.46
CA LYS A 20 19.34 -7.51 9.19
C LYS A 20 18.44 -6.29 9.49
N ALA A 21 19.02 -5.11 9.71
CA ALA A 21 18.28 -3.86 9.93
C ALA A 21 17.43 -3.48 8.70
N VAL A 22 18.04 -3.44 7.51
CA VAL A 22 17.36 -3.14 6.23
C VAL A 22 16.22 -4.13 5.98
N SER A 23 16.44 -5.42 6.25
CA SER A 23 15.37 -6.43 6.08
C SER A 23 14.16 -6.21 7.00
N LYS A 24 14.38 -5.71 8.23
CA LYS A 24 13.29 -5.41 9.17
C LYS A 24 12.52 -4.17 8.74
N GLU A 25 13.24 -3.15 8.27
CA GLU A 25 12.65 -1.90 7.78
C GLU A 25 11.76 -2.13 6.56
N ILE A 26 12.24 -2.88 5.55
CA ILE A 26 11.45 -3.30 4.39
C ILE A 26 10.17 -4.02 4.82
N LYS A 27 10.28 -4.94 5.79
CA LYS A 27 9.11 -5.69 6.30
C LYS A 27 8.09 -4.75 6.97
N ALA A 28 8.56 -3.79 7.76
CA ALA A 28 7.70 -2.81 8.42
C ALA A 28 6.97 -1.93 7.41
N LEU A 29 7.69 -1.41 6.41
CA LEU A 29 7.10 -0.60 5.32
C LEU A 29 6.05 -1.39 4.54
N LYS A 30 6.33 -2.64 4.15
CA LYS A 30 5.35 -3.51 3.45
C LYS A 30 4.11 -3.79 4.30
N THR A 31 4.28 -3.98 5.60
CA THR A 31 3.15 -4.21 6.52
C THR A 31 2.26 -2.96 6.60
N ARG A 32 2.86 -1.78 6.70
CA ARG A 32 2.12 -0.51 6.73
C ARG A 32 1.42 -0.24 5.39
N LEU A 33 2.08 -0.51 4.27
CA LEU A 33 1.51 -0.37 2.93
C LEU A 33 0.26 -1.22 2.77
N SER A 34 0.34 -2.51 3.14
CA SER A 34 -0.82 -3.42 3.09
C SER A 34 -1.98 -2.97 3.98
N ALA A 35 -1.69 -2.40 5.16
CA ALA A 35 -2.72 -1.84 6.03
C ALA A 35 -3.38 -0.59 5.43
N VAL A 36 -2.62 0.26 4.73
CA VAL A 36 -3.15 1.43 4.01
C VAL A 36 -4.01 1.00 2.84
N GLU A 37 -3.55 0.04 2.03
CA GLU A 37 -4.32 -0.53 0.90
C GLU A 37 -5.65 -1.14 1.36
N THR A 38 -5.64 -1.86 2.49
CA THR A 38 -6.86 -2.44 3.07
C THR A 38 -7.85 -1.35 3.48
N GLN A 39 -7.37 -0.27 4.12
CA GLN A 39 -8.22 0.86 4.51
C GLN A 39 -8.79 1.62 3.31
N ILE A 40 -8.00 1.79 2.24
CA ILE A 40 -8.47 2.40 1.00
C ILE A 40 -9.61 1.56 0.42
N ALA A 41 -9.41 0.24 0.27
CA ALA A 41 -10.43 -0.65 -0.29
C ALA A 41 -11.73 -0.66 0.53
N GLU A 42 -11.65 -0.61 1.86
CA GLU A 42 -12.82 -0.50 2.74
C GLU A 42 -13.58 0.81 2.53
N LEU A 43 -12.86 1.93 2.43
CA LEU A 43 -13.46 3.24 2.19
C LEU A 43 -14.05 3.37 0.78
N GLU A 44 -13.42 2.80 -0.23
CA GLU A 44 -13.94 2.74 -1.60
C GLU A 44 -15.25 1.97 -1.65
N ARG A 45 -15.31 0.78 -1.02
CA ARG A 45 -16.57 0.05 -0.87
C ARG A 45 -17.62 0.87 -0.14
N ARG A 46 -17.24 1.59 0.93
CA ARG A 46 -18.17 2.45 1.65
C ARG A 46 -18.69 3.60 0.79
N LEU A 47 -17.85 4.17 -0.08
CA LEU A 47 -18.24 5.20 -1.03
C LEU A 47 -19.24 4.67 -2.07
N GLU A 48 -19.07 3.45 -2.55
CA GLU A 48 -20.05 2.79 -3.43
C GLU A 48 -21.41 2.61 -2.73
N GLU A 49 -21.42 2.13 -1.49
CA GLU A 49 -22.66 2.00 -0.69
C GLU A 49 -23.35 3.37 -0.49
N ILE A 50 -22.58 4.41 -0.21
CA ILE A 50 -23.10 5.78 -0.06
C ILE A 50 -23.63 6.32 -1.40
N ALA A 51 -22.96 6.05 -2.51
CA ALA A 51 -23.41 6.47 -3.83
C ALA A 51 -24.76 5.82 -4.19
N LEU A 52 -24.94 4.54 -3.87
CA LEU A 52 -26.23 3.86 -4.03
C LEU A 52 -27.33 4.48 -3.17
N ALA A 53 -27.03 4.82 -1.92
CA ALA A 53 -27.99 5.47 -1.04
C ALA A 53 -28.38 6.88 -1.54
N LEU A 54 -27.43 7.66 -2.03
CA LEU A 54 -27.68 9.01 -2.56
C LEU A 54 -28.43 8.99 -3.91
N ALA A 55 -28.42 7.87 -4.62
CA ALA A 55 -29.19 7.68 -5.84
C ALA A 55 -30.68 7.39 -5.57
N ASP A 56 -31.06 7.02 -4.34
CA ASP A 56 -32.44 6.76 -3.95
C ASP A 56 -33.20 8.09 -3.70
N PRO A 57 -34.23 8.44 -4.49
CA PRO A 57 -35.01 9.66 -4.28
C PRO A 57 -35.76 9.65 -2.94
N ASP A 58 -36.08 8.48 -2.37
CA ASP A 58 -36.80 8.38 -1.10
C ASP A 58 -35.94 8.81 0.10
N LEU A 59 -34.60 8.75 -0.02
CA LEU A 59 -33.68 9.26 0.99
C LEU A 59 -33.95 10.74 1.29
N TYR A 60 -34.28 11.53 0.27
CA TYR A 60 -34.45 12.98 0.38
C TYR A 60 -35.76 13.39 1.08
N ARG A 61 -36.65 12.44 1.39
CA ARG A 61 -37.80 12.68 2.28
C ARG A 61 -37.34 12.98 3.72
N ASP A 62 -36.16 12.52 4.10
CA ASP A 62 -35.49 12.85 5.35
C ASP A 62 -34.23 13.68 5.06
N GLY A 63 -34.38 15.00 5.15
CA GLY A 63 -33.29 15.93 4.84
C GLY A 63 -32.08 15.80 5.78
N GLU A 64 -32.29 15.43 7.04
CA GLU A 64 -31.19 15.24 8.00
C GLU A 64 -30.40 13.97 7.69
N ARG A 65 -31.10 12.90 7.32
CA ARG A 65 -30.46 11.65 6.86
C ARG A 65 -29.68 11.87 5.56
N ALA A 66 -30.24 12.60 4.60
CA ALA A 66 -29.56 12.93 3.34
C ALA A 66 -28.27 13.74 3.59
N ARG A 67 -28.32 14.75 4.47
CA ARG A 67 -27.13 15.54 4.87
C ARG A 67 -26.07 14.68 5.55
N THR A 68 -26.49 13.80 6.46
CA THR A 68 -25.58 12.89 7.16
C THR A 68 -24.84 11.98 6.18
N ILE A 69 -25.55 11.38 5.22
CA ILE A 69 -24.95 10.51 4.20
C ILE A 69 -24.02 11.31 3.28
N ALA A 70 -24.40 12.52 2.87
CA ALA A 70 -23.54 13.39 2.08
C ALA A 70 -22.26 13.78 2.82
N GLN A 71 -22.33 14.04 4.13
CA GLN A 71 -21.16 14.32 4.95
C GLN A 71 -20.25 13.10 5.09
N GLN A 72 -20.83 11.91 5.32
CA GLN A 72 -20.07 10.64 5.34
C GLN A 72 -19.33 10.41 4.01
N ARG A 73 -19.96 10.72 2.87
CA ARG A 73 -19.30 10.64 1.56
C ARG A 73 -18.07 11.52 1.52
N LYS A 74 -18.22 12.80 1.89
CA LYS A 74 -17.14 13.79 1.86
C LYS A 74 -15.99 13.37 2.77
N ASP A 75 -16.29 12.91 3.98
CA ASP A 75 -15.28 12.47 4.95
C ASP A 75 -14.51 11.24 4.42
N ALA A 76 -15.21 10.28 3.81
CA ALA A 76 -14.60 9.11 3.20
C ALA A 76 -13.72 9.49 1.99
N GLU A 77 -14.18 10.37 1.09
CA GLU A 77 -13.39 10.89 -0.03
C GLU A 77 -12.11 11.58 0.45
N GLN A 78 -12.21 12.43 1.48
CA GLN A 78 -11.05 13.09 2.08
C GLN A 78 -10.07 12.09 2.70
N LYS A 79 -10.59 11.05 3.37
CA LYS A 79 -9.76 10.03 3.99
C LYS A 79 -9.04 9.17 2.95
N VAL A 80 -9.70 8.81 1.85
CA VAL A 80 -9.07 8.11 0.71
C VAL A 80 -7.95 8.98 0.13
N ALA A 81 -8.21 10.26 -0.15
CA ALA A 81 -7.18 11.16 -0.68
C ALA A 81 -5.96 11.26 0.24
N TRP A 82 -6.16 11.33 1.56
CA TRP A 82 -5.08 11.32 2.54
C TRP A 82 -4.32 9.98 2.54
N LEU A 83 -5.03 8.85 2.50
CA LEU A 83 -4.42 7.52 2.46
C LEU A 83 -3.65 7.26 1.17
N MET A 84 -4.10 7.78 0.03
CA MET A 84 -3.38 7.69 -1.24
C MET A 84 -2.03 8.40 -1.16
N LYS A 85 -1.99 9.60 -0.57
CA LYS A 85 -0.73 10.30 -0.31
C LYS A 85 0.20 9.51 0.62
N GLU A 86 -0.35 8.97 1.70
CA GLU A 86 0.42 8.12 2.62
C GLU A 86 0.96 6.87 1.91
N TRP A 87 0.17 6.23 1.05
CA TRP A 87 0.60 5.09 0.24
C TRP A 87 1.75 5.46 -0.70
N GLU A 88 1.68 6.62 -1.35
CA GLU A 88 2.75 7.14 -2.20
C GLU A 88 4.05 7.36 -1.41
N ASP A 89 3.96 8.04 -0.26
CA ASP A 89 5.12 8.31 0.62
C ASP A 89 5.77 7.01 1.11
N LEU A 90 4.97 6.01 1.47
CA LEU A 90 5.45 4.68 1.89
C LEU A 90 6.09 3.91 0.73
N SER A 91 5.51 3.99 -0.46
CA SER A 91 6.04 3.34 -1.67
C SER A 91 7.38 3.93 -2.07
N LEU A 92 7.55 5.26 -2.00
CA LEU A 92 8.82 5.94 -2.24
C LEU A 92 9.87 5.58 -1.19
N SER A 93 9.47 5.52 0.09
CA SER A 93 10.35 5.09 1.18
C SER A 93 10.83 3.65 0.97
N LEU A 94 9.92 2.75 0.61
CA LEU A 94 10.25 1.35 0.34
C LEU A 94 11.21 1.23 -0.86
N ALA A 95 10.94 1.92 -1.96
CA ALA A 95 11.81 1.92 -3.14
C ALA A 95 13.21 2.49 -2.83
N SER A 96 13.32 3.43 -1.91
CA SER A 96 14.60 4.00 -1.48
C SER A 96 15.42 3.02 -0.63
N VAL A 97 14.77 2.25 0.24
CA VAL A 97 15.43 1.24 1.10
C VAL A 97 15.76 -0.04 0.32
N GLU A 98 14.96 -0.39 -0.70
CA GLU A 98 15.22 -1.57 -1.55
C GLU A 98 16.35 -1.35 -2.57
N LYS A 99 16.71 -0.10 -2.89
CA LYS A 99 17.89 0.22 -3.69
C LYS A 99 19.16 0.05 -2.84
N PRO A 100 20.02 -0.95 -3.13
CA PRO A 100 21.22 -1.24 -2.35
C PRO A 100 22.36 -0.24 -2.57
#